data_AF-A0A6N9FGS9-F1
#
_entry.id   AF-A0A6N9FGS9-F1
#
_cell.length_a   1.000
_cell.length_b   1.000
_cell.length_c   1.000
_cell.angle_alpha   90.00
_cell.angle_beta   90.00
_cell.angle_gamma   90.00
#
_symmetry.space_group_name_H-M   'P 1'
#
loop_
_entity.id
_entity.type
_entity.pdbx_description
1 polymer ?
#
loop_
_entity_poly.entity_id
_entity_poly.type
_entity_poly.pdbx_seq_one_letter_code
_entity_poly.pdbx_strand_id
1 'polypeptide(L)'
;MSLYYLQKLIYQLNRDERVRQRYETDFEELLADYPLGHEEKKALREPDIGLLYVMGVNGQLLMHYAALRGYEWDEYLQAMRDGIERHGPVRSGLYAMTET
;
A
#
# COMPACT_ATOMS: atom_id res chain seq x y z
N MET A 1 13.30 6.88 0.92
CA MET A 1 13.19 6.92 -0.56
C MET A 1 12.15 5.92 -1.09
N SER A 2 12.09 4.69 -0.55
CA SER A 2 11.12 3.66 -0.96
C SER A 2 9.64 4.07 -0.80
N LEU A 3 9.27 4.64 0.36
CA LEU A 3 7.88 5.05 0.65
C LEU A 3 7.30 6.02 -0.40
N TYR A 4 8.11 6.92 -0.96
CA TYR A 4 7.65 7.81 -2.03
C TYR A 4 7.18 7.00 -3.25
N TYR A 5 7.99 6.06 -3.73
CA TYR A 5 7.65 5.24 -4.89
C TYR A 5 6.48 4.29 -4.62
N LEU A 6 6.37 3.76 -3.39
CA LEU A 6 5.24 2.95 -2.98
C LEU A 6 3.93 3.75 -3.04
N GLN A 7 3.90 4.94 -2.41
CA GLN A 7 2.73 5.82 -2.47
C GLN A 7 2.44 6.31 -3.90
N LYS A 8 3.48 6.56 -4.71
CA LYS A 8 3.34 6.98 -6.10
C LYS A 8 2.66 5.90 -6.94
N LEU A 9 3.12 4.65 -6.84
CA LEU A 9 2.50 3.53 -7.55
C LEU A 9 1.04 3.37 -7.12
N ILE A 10 0.75 3.40 -5.81
CA ILE A 10 -0.63 3.30 -5.30
C ILE A 10 -1.50 4.46 -5.83
N TYR A 11 -0.98 5.69 -5.81
CA TYR A 11 -1.66 6.85 -6.40
C TYR A 11 -1.98 6.64 -7.89
N GLN A 12 -1.01 6.13 -8.65
CA GLN A 12 -1.21 5.87 -10.09
C GLN A 12 -2.20 4.73 -10.33
N LEU A 13 -2.20 3.65 -9.54
CA LEU A 13 -3.22 2.59 -9.62
C LEU A 13 -4.64 3.10 -9.38
N ASN A 14 -4.77 4.17 -8.58
CA ASN A 14 -6.05 4.78 -8.24
C ASN A 14 -6.55 5.81 -9.27
N ARG A 15 -5.69 6.28 -10.18
CA ARG A 15 -5.94 7.49 -11.01
C ARG A 15 -5.56 7.36 -12.49
N ASP A 16 -4.61 6.51 -12.84
CA ASP A 16 -4.06 6.38 -14.19
C ASP A 16 -4.50 5.05 -14.82
N GLU A 17 -5.35 5.15 -15.85
CA GLU A 17 -5.90 4.01 -16.58
C GLU A 17 -4.82 3.12 -17.21
N ARG A 18 -3.69 3.68 -17.63
CA ARG A 18 -2.60 2.88 -18.23
C ARG A 18 -1.89 2.05 -17.16
N VAL A 19 -1.67 2.63 -15.99
CA VAL A 19 -1.08 1.90 -14.86
C VAL A 19 -2.06 0.85 -14.35
N ARG A 20 -3.36 1.16 -14.37
CA ARG A 20 -4.42 0.20 -14.05
C ARG A 20 -4.48 -0.98 -15.01
N GLN A 21 -4.39 -0.73 -16.30
CA GLN A 21 -4.33 -1.79 -17.31
C GLN A 21 -3.10 -2.67 -17.11
N ARG A 22 -1.92 -2.08 -16.89
CA ARG A 22 -0.70 -2.86 -16.65
C ARG A 22 -0.78 -3.70 -15.38
N TYR A 23 -1.40 -3.18 -14.33
CA TYR A 23 -1.68 -3.95 -13.11
C TYR A 23 -2.52 -5.21 -13.38
N GLU A 24 -3.49 -5.13 -14.30
CA GLU A 24 -4.35 -6.27 -14.67
C GLU A 24 -3.67 -7.24 -15.64
N THR A 25 -2.78 -6.77 -16.51
CA THR A 25 -2.14 -7.60 -17.55
C THR A 25 -0.79 -8.20 -17.14
N ASP A 26 0.06 -7.41 -16.47
CA ASP A 26 1.39 -7.85 -16.01
C ASP A 26 1.86 -7.00 -14.83
N PHE A 27 1.49 -7.43 -13.62
CA PHE A 27 1.84 -6.70 -12.41
C PHE A 27 3.33 -6.77 -12.07
N GLU A 28 4.02 -7.85 -12.44
CA GLU A 28 5.44 -8.00 -12.13
C GLU A 28 6.30 -7.04 -12.94
N GLU A 29 6.00 -6.88 -14.23
CA GLU A 29 6.65 -5.88 -15.08
C GLU A 29 6.37 -4.46 -14.54
N LEU A 30 5.14 -4.17 -14.12
CA LEU A 30 4.82 -2.89 -13.50
C LEU A 30 5.64 -2.65 -12.22
N LEU A 31 5.78 -3.65 -11.34
CA LEU A 31 6.58 -3.53 -10.11
C LEU A 31 8.08 -3.37 -10.37
N ALA A 32 8.58 -3.80 -11.53
CA ALA A 32 9.98 -3.64 -11.91
C ALA A 32 10.35 -2.18 -12.22
N ASP A 33 9.38 -1.35 -12.63
CA ASP A 33 9.59 0.07 -12.95
C ASP A 33 9.84 0.96 -11.72
N TYR A 34 9.61 0.42 -10.51
CA TYR A 34 9.74 1.16 -9.26
C TYR A 34 10.87 0.56 -8.41
N PRO A 35 11.70 1.40 -7.77
CA PRO A 35 12.77 0.96 -6.87
C PRO A 35 12.18 0.54 -5.51
N LEU A 36 11.29 -0.45 -5.52
CA LEU A 36 10.64 -1.02 -4.34
C LEU A 36 11.44 -2.19 -3.79
N GLY A 37 11.51 -2.28 -2.46
CA GLY A 37 12.09 -3.40 -1.75
C GLY A 37 11.24 -4.66 -1.81
N HIS A 38 11.78 -5.78 -1.31
CA HIS A 38 11.09 -7.06 -1.31
C HIS A 38 9.79 -7.03 -0.48
N GLU A 39 9.84 -6.42 0.72
CA GLU A 39 8.70 -6.34 1.63
C GLU A 39 7.54 -5.54 1.02
N GLU A 40 7.83 -4.41 0.35
CA GLU A 40 6.83 -3.57 -0.31
C GLU A 40 6.18 -4.28 -1.50
N LYS A 41 6.99 -4.95 -2.34
CA LYS A 41 6.48 -5.75 -3.46
C LYS A 41 5.60 -6.89 -2.97
N LYS A 42 5.99 -7.55 -1.89
CA LYS A 42 5.17 -8.60 -1.26
C LYS A 42 3.82 -8.04 -0.78
N ALA A 43 3.84 -6.93 -0.04
CA ALA A 43 2.63 -6.29 0.48
C ALA A 43 1.67 -5.85 -0.64
N LEU A 44 2.20 -5.41 -1.78
CA LEU A 44 1.39 -5.07 -2.95
C LEU A 44 0.76 -6.30 -3.63
N ARG A 45 1.49 -7.42 -3.73
CA ARG A 45 0.98 -8.68 -4.31
C ARG A 45 -0.13 -9.31 -3.47
N GLU A 46 0.09 -9.37 -2.16
CA GLU A 46 -0.78 -9.99 -1.15
C GLU A 46 -1.86 -9.04 -0.57
N PRO A 47 -2.20 -8.00 -1.33
CA PRO A 47 -2.66 -6.67 -0.87
C PRO A 47 -2.75 -6.52 0.65
N ASP A 48 -1.61 -6.60 1.32
CA ASP A 48 -1.53 -6.51 2.77
C ASP A 48 -1.71 -5.04 3.21
N ILE A 49 -2.98 -4.64 3.36
CA ILE A 49 -3.38 -3.29 3.75
C ILE A 49 -2.74 -2.90 5.10
N GLY A 50 -2.67 -3.84 6.04
CA GLY A 50 -2.08 -3.60 7.35
C GLY A 50 -0.58 -3.28 7.25
N LEU A 51 0.16 -4.09 6.51
CA LEU A 51 1.59 -3.88 6.30
C LEU A 51 1.88 -2.60 5.49
N LEU A 52 1.10 -2.32 4.43
CA LEU A 52 1.22 -1.09 3.65
C LEU A 52 0.98 0.16 4.53
N TYR A 53 0.01 0.10 5.44
CA TYR A 53 -0.23 1.17 6.41
C TYR A 53 0.94 1.33 7.39
N VAL A 54 1.45 0.23 7.96
CA VAL A 54 2.60 0.25 8.87
C VAL A 54 3.88 0.74 8.20
N MET A 55 4.08 0.49 6.91
CA MET A 55 5.17 1.08 6.12
C MET A 55 5.06 2.60 5.98
N GLY A 56 3.89 3.18 6.23
CA GLY A 56 3.65 4.62 6.22
C GLY A 56 2.86 5.13 5.02
N VAL A 57 2.21 4.26 4.24
CA VAL A 57 1.35 4.70 3.14
C VAL A 57 0.18 5.51 3.67
N ASN A 58 -0.05 6.68 3.08
CA ASN A 58 -1.17 7.54 3.43
C ASN A 58 -2.53 6.79 3.33
N GLY A 59 -3.33 6.85 4.39
CA GLY A 59 -4.61 6.15 4.47
C GLY A 59 -5.63 6.53 3.39
N GLN A 60 -5.65 7.75 2.85
CA GLN A 60 -6.58 8.10 1.76
C GLN A 60 -6.17 7.42 0.44
N LEU A 61 -4.87 7.33 0.17
CA LEU A 61 -4.37 6.56 -0.97
C LEU A 61 -4.68 5.07 -0.79
N LEU A 62 -4.46 4.57 0.42
CA LEU A 62 -4.65 3.17 0.76
C LEU A 62 -6.13 2.76 0.72
N MET A 63 -7.05 3.63 1.12
CA MET A 63 -8.50 3.42 1.03
C MET A 63 -8.94 3.12 -0.42
N HIS A 64 -8.50 3.93 -1.39
CA HIS A 64 -8.85 3.69 -2.79
C HIS A 64 -8.20 2.43 -3.36
N TYR A 65 -6.98 2.11 -2.91
CA TYR A 65 -6.31 0.86 -3.27
C TYR A 65 -7.03 -0.36 -2.71
N ALA A 66 -7.43 -0.31 -1.44
CA ALA A 66 -8.20 -1.36 -0.78
C ALA A 66 -9.53 -1.60 -1.51
N ALA A 67 -10.25 -0.54 -1.89
CA ALA A 67 -11.44 -0.65 -2.73
C ALA A 67 -11.15 -1.30 -4.10
N LEU A 68 -10.04 -0.95 -4.75
CA LEU A 68 -9.57 -1.66 -5.97
C LEU A 68 -9.37 -3.16 -5.71
N ARG A 69 -8.89 -3.54 -4.52
CA ARG A 69 -8.67 -4.94 -4.13
C ARG A 69 -9.91 -5.64 -3.58
N GLY A 70 -11.07 -4.97 -3.60
CA GLY A 70 -12.36 -5.54 -3.21
C GLY A 70 -12.66 -5.49 -1.71
N TYR A 71 -11.93 -4.66 -0.95
CA TYR A 71 -12.22 -4.44 0.47
C TYR A 71 -13.39 -3.48 0.63
N GLU A 72 -14.32 -3.84 1.53
CA GLU A 72 -15.30 -2.91 2.07
C GLU A 72 -14.66 -1.96 3.09
N TRP A 73 -15.37 -0.87 3.41
CA TRP A 73 -14.86 0.17 4.32
C TRP A 73 -14.47 -0.38 5.70
N ASP A 74 -15.32 -1.21 6.29
CA ASP A 74 -15.06 -1.76 7.63
C ASP A 74 -13.89 -2.76 7.62
N GLU A 75 -13.73 -3.52 6.54
CA GLU A 75 -12.60 -4.43 6.34
C GLU A 75 -11.28 -3.67 6.18
N TYR A 76 -11.29 -2.54 5.45
CA TYR A 76 -10.14 -1.66 5.32
C TYR A 76 -9.70 -1.10 6.68
N LEU A 77 -10.65 -0.58 7.47
CA LEU A 77 -10.36 -0.06 8.81
C LEU A 77 -9.84 -1.16 9.74
N GLN A 78 -10.40 -2.37 9.66
CA GLN A 78 -9.95 -3.49 10.47
C GLN A 78 -8.54 -3.96 10.06
N ALA A 79 -8.26 -4.04 8.76
CA ALA A 79 -6.95 -4.45 8.26
C ALA A 79 -5.82 -3.50 8.72
N MET A 80 -6.09 -2.18 8.81
CA MET A 80 -5.12 -1.24 9.38
C MET A 80 -4.86 -1.48 10.88
N ARG A 81 -5.91 -1.78 11.65
CA ARG A 81 -5.78 -2.12 13.08
C ARG A 81 -4.97 -3.41 13.28
N ASP A 82 -5.35 -4.45 12.54
CA ASP A 82 -4.64 -5.74 12.52
C ASP A 82 -3.18 -5.57 12.09
N GLY A 83 -2.91 -4.65 11.16
CA GLY A 83 -1.58 -4.32 10.71
C GLY A 83 -0.69 -3.81 11.85
N ILE A 84 -1.19 -2.90 12.67
CA ILE A 84 -0.46 -2.39 13.83
C ILE A 84 -0.19 -3.52 14.84
N GLU A 85 -1.17 -4.38 15.09
CA GLU A 85 -1.02 -5.50 16.03
C GLU A 85 0.02 -6.52 15.54
N ARG A 86 0.04 -6.83 14.24
CA ARG A 86 0.92 -7.86 13.66
C ARG A 86 2.31 -7.36 13.28
N HIS A 87 2.42 -6.13 12.79
CA HIS A 87 3.66 -5.59 12.20
C HIS A 87 4.29 -4.45 13.02
N GLY A 88 3.65 -4.03 14.11
CA GLY A 88 4.12 -2.99 15.01
C GLY A 88 3.67 -1.57 14.62
N PRO A 89 4.23 -0.54 15.27
CA PRO A 89 3.86 0.85 15.03
C PRO A 89 4.17 1.30 13.60
N VAL A 90 3.41 2.28 13.12
CA VAL A 90 3.65 2.89 11.81
C VAL A 90 5.05 3.51 11.76
N ARG A 91 5.86 3.07 10.80
CA ARG A 91 7.32 3.29 10.73
C ARG A 91 7.69 4.64 10.11
N SER A 92 6.81 5.22 9.29
CA SER A 92 7.11 6.40 8.47
C SER A 92 5.83 7.12 8.01
N GLY A 93 5.99 8.28 7.37
CA GLY A 93 4.86 9.04 6.83
C GLY A 93 4.11 9.86 7.88
N LEU A 94 2.90 10.31 7.53
CA LEU A 94 2.10 11.22 8.37
C LEU A 94 1.66 10.60 9.70
N TYR A 95 1.53 9.27 9.74
CA TYR A 95 1.07 8.53 10.90
C TYR A 95 2.21 7.87 11.68
N ALA A 96 3.46 8.24 11.40
CA ALA A 96 4.63 7.69 12.10
C ALA A 96 4.45 7.84 13.61
N MET A 97 4.45 6.72 14.32
CA MET A 97 4.33 6.70 15.77
C MET A 97 5.74 6.69 16.35
N THR A 98 6.23 7.84 16.80
CA THR A 98 7.44 7.90 17.61
C THR A 98 7.11 7.38 19.00
N GLU A 99 7.83 6.35 19.47
CA GLU A 99 7.80 5.96 20.89
C GLU A 99 8.07 7.20 21.75
N THR A 100 7.27 7.38 22.80
CA THR A 100 7.41 8.46 23.78
C THR A 100 8.39 8.03 24.87
#